data_AF-A0A1S3QH45-F1
#
_entry.id   AF-A0A1S3QH45-F1
#
_cell.length_a   1.000
_cell.length_b   1.000
_cell.length_c   1.000
_cell.angle_alpha   90.00
_cell.angle_beta   90.00
_cell.angle_gamma   90.00
#
_symmetry.space_group_name_H-M   'P 1'
#
loop_
_entity.id
_entity.type
_entity.pdbx_description
1 polymer ?
#
loop_
_entity_poly.entity_id
_entity_poly.type
_entity_poly.pdbx_seq_one_letter_code
_entity_poly.pdbx_strand_id
1 'polypeptide(L)'
;MSLDMRWKNKFWGKSMEIVPVGTTHVILPGFGDHYEWNKVTSCIHNILSGQRWIEHYGEISIRNTSTDICQCKVTFIKAKYWNSSVNEVEGTITDHKGKVIHRLFGKWNEGVYCGDPPSATCIWRANAMPADHEQYYGFTKFAMELNELDPSLKLLLPPTDTRLRLDQRLLEEGKVEAAEEQKQKIEQQQRDRRRVLEENTMTHQPTFFRKSKDDTWVSNNTYWDLRSDPGFAHLDCPVLW
;
A
#
# COMPACT_ATOMS: atom_id res chain seq x y z
N MET A 1 -2.55 -6.14 11.25
CA MET A 1 -2.57 -4.85 10.52
C MET A 1 -3.80 -4.83 9.64
N SER A 2 -4.53 -3.72 9.58
CA SER A 2 -5.65 -3.52 8.66
C SER A 2 -5.53 -2.17 7.96
N LEU A 3 -5.96 -2.13 6.70
CA LEU A 3 -5.90 -0.96 5.84
C LEU A 3 -7.03 -1.01 4.82
N ASP A 4 -7.78 0.07 4.75
CA ASP A 4 -8.66 0.40 3.63
C ASP A 4 -8.14 1.69 3.00
N MET A 5 -8.03 1.74 1.68
CA MET A 5 -7.36 2.83 0.99
C MET A 5 -8.01 3.15 -0.34
N ARG A 6 -8.37 4.42 -0.51
CA ARG A 6 -8.81 4.98 -1.78
C ARG A 6 -7.77 5.97 -2.30
N TRP A 7 -7.34 5.78 -3.54
CA TRP A 7 -6.39 6.69 -4.19
C TRP A 7 -7.16 7.74 -5.02
N LYS A 8 -6.85 9.03 -4.80
CA LYS A 8 -7.32 10.13 -5.64
C LYS A 8 -6.12 10.74 -6.35
N ASN A 9 -5.94 10.37 -7.61
CA ASN A 9 -4.81 10.84 -8.41
C ASN A 9 -5.22 12.09 -9.19
N LYS A 10 -4.35 13.10 -9.22
CA LYS A 10 -4.55 14.36 -9.95
C LYS A 10 -3.34 14.65 -10.83
N PHE A 11 -3.58 14.97 -12.09
CA PHE A 11 -2.53 15.39 -13.01
C PHE A 11 -2.50 16.91 -13.11
N TRP A 12 -1.31 17.49 -12.90
CA TRP A 12 -1.07 18.93 -12.84
C TRP A 12 -0.22 19.43 -14.04
N GLY A 13 -0.30 18.74 -15.18
CA GLY A 13 0.41 19.10 -16.41
C GLY A 13 1.84 18.56 -16.49
N LYS A 14 2.67 18.77 -15.45
CA LYS A 14 4.05 18.22 -15.40
C LYS A 14 4.25 17.16 -14.32
N SER A 15 3.35 17.10 -13.35
CA SER A 15 3.42 16.18 -12.22
C SER A 15 2.08 15.45 -12.01
N MET A 16 2.16 14.31 -11.33
CA MET A 16 1.00 13.55 -10.87
C MET A 16 1.02 13.48 -9.35
N GLU A 17 -0.03 13.99 -8.72
CA GLU A 17 -0.25 13.92 -7.29
C GLU A 17 -1.07 12.66 -6.97
N ILE A 18 -0.61 11.88 -6.01
CA ILE A 18 -1.25 10.66 -5.52
C ILE A 18 -1.70 10.95 -4.09
N VAL A 19 -3.01 11.08 -3.89
CA VAL A 19 -3.60 11.38 -2.58
C VAL A 19 -4.23 10.11 -2.00
N PRO A 20 -3.55 9.40 -1.08
CA PRO A 20 -4.16 8.30 -0.35
C PRO A 20 -5.20 8.83 0.65
N VAL A 21 -6.40 8.25 0.60
CA VAL A 21 -7.49 8.50 1.56
C VAL A 21 -7.75 7.22 2.33
N GLY A 22 -7.38 7.21 3.60
CA GLY A 22 -7.57 6.08 4.50
C GLY A 22 -6.61 6.13 5.69
N THR A 23 -6.95 5.41 6.75
CA THR A 23 -6.16 5.29 7.98
C THR A 23 -5.55 3.90 8.04
N THR A 24 -4.30 3.81 8.46
CA THR A 24 -3.62 2.53 8.69
C THR A 24 -3.77 2.14 10.15
N HIS A 25 -4.05 0.87 10.43
CA HIS A 25 -4.17 0.37 11.80
C HIS A 25 -3.26 -0.83 12.06
N VAL A 26 -2.59 -0.83 13.22
CA VAL A 26 -1.79 -1.95 13.72
C VAL A 26 -2.17 -2.22 15.16
N ILE A 27 -2.57 -3.47 15.43
CA ILE A 27 -2.83 -3.96 16.79
C ILE A 27 -1.63 -4.81 17.18
N LEU A 28 -1.12 -4.61 18.41
CA LEU A 28 -0.12 -5.46 19.04
C LEU A 28 -0.81 -6.24 20.18
N PRO A 29 -1.33 -7.46 19.90
CA PRO A 29 -2.19 -8.16 20.85
C PRO A 29 -1.54 -8.45 22.20
N GLY A 30 -0.22 -8.71 22.20
CA GLY A 30 0.54 -8.98 23.43
C GLY A 30 0.60 -7.81 24.41
N PHE A 31 0.35 -6.57 23.93
CA PHE A 31 0.37 -5.36 24.74
C PHE A 31 -1.01 -4.69 24.86
N GLY A 32 -1.98 -5.13 24.05
CA GLY A 32 -3.28 -4.46 23.94
C GLY A 32 -3.22 -3.11 23.21
N ASP A 33 -2.10 -2.80 22.56
CA ASP A 33 -1.92 -1.54 21.85
C ASP A 33 -2.61 -1.55 20.49
N HIS A 34 -3.21 -0.41 20.13
CA HIS A 34 -3.80 -0.18 18.82
C HIS A 34 -3.28 1.13 18.26
N TYR A 35 -2.32 1.04 17.34
CA TYR A 35 -1.77 2.19 16.65
C TYR A 35 -2.58 2.52 15.40
N GLU A 36 -2.77 3.82 15.15
CA GLU A 36 -3.31 4.32 13.91
C GLU A 36 -2.58 5.55 13.40
N TRP A 37 -2.55 5.69 12.07
CA TRP A 37 -1.94 6.85 11.42
C TRP A 37 -2.50 7.11 10.01
N ASN A 38 -2.42 8.37 9.59
CA ASN A 38 -2.74 8.80 8.24
C ASN A 38 -1.59 8.51 7.25
N LYS A 39 -1.87 8.53 5.95
CA LYS A 39 -0.84 8.56 4.90
C LYS A 39 -0.63 9.99 4.40
N VAL A 40 0.53 10.23 3.83
CA VAL A 40 0.90 11.52 3.21
C VAL A 40 0.74 11.46 1.70
N THR A 41 0.67 12.63 1.08
CA THR A 41 0.58 12.76 -0.38
C THR A 41 1.93 12.46 -1.02
N SER A 42 1.88 11.85 -2.21
CA SER A 42 3.05 11.67 -3.07
C SER A 42 2.90 12.48 -4.35
N CYS A 43 4.01 13.00 -4.87
CA CYS A 43 4.05 13.69 -6.15
C CYS A 43 5.12 13.04 -7.04
N ILE A 44 4.70 12.56 -8.21
CA ILE A 44 5.60 12.11 -9.27
C ILE A 44 5.86 13.31 -10.16
N HIS A 45 7.08 13.82 -10.12
CA HIS A 45 7.53 14.93 -10.92
C HIS A 45 8.03 14.45 -12.29
N ASN A 46 7.97 15.34 -13.29
CA ASN A 46 8.47 15.10 -14.64
C ASN A 46 7.81 13.89 -15.36
N ILE A 47 6.52 13.64 -15.11
CA ILE A 47 5.86 12.42 -15.62
C ILE A 47 5.81 12.32 -17.16
N LEU A 48 5.88 13.46 -17.87
CA LEU A 48 5.92 13.54 -19.34
C LEU A 48 7.30 13.93 -19.90
N SER A 49 8.33 14.05 -19.05
CA SER A 49 9.67 14.49 -19.45
C SER A 49 10.73 13.52 -18.91
N GLY A 50 12.01 13.92 -18.93
CA GLY A 50 13.18 13.06 -18.70
C GLY A 50 13.21 12.33 -17.34
N GLN A 51 14.09 12.77 -16.43
CA GLN A 51 14.28 12.05 -15.17
C GLN A 51 13.09 12.27 -14.24
N ARG A 52 12.26 11.22 -14.13
CA ARG A 52 11.15 11.12 -13.18
C ARG A 52 11.69 10.90 -11.78
N TRP A 53 11.07 11.54 -10.80
CA TRP A 53 11.38 11.33 -9.39
C TRP A 53 10.11 11.50 -8.55
N ILE A 54 10.09 10.83 -7.41
CA ILE A 54 8.97 10.86 -6.48
C ILE A 54 9.34 11.65 -5.24
N GLU A 55 8.39 12.42 -4.75
CA GLU A 55 8.46 13.17 -3.51
C GLU A 55 7.26 12.81 -2.64
N HIS A 56 7.47 12.74 -1.33
CA HIS A 56 6.39 12.69 -0.36
C HIS A 56 6.39 13.98 0.44
N TYR A 57 5.20 14.49 0.80
CA TYR A 57 5.09 15.67 1.66
C TYR A 57 3.85 15.62 2.53
N GLY A 58 3.97 16.22 3.72
CA GLY A 58 2.94 16.25 4.74
C GLY A 58 3.42 15.61 6.04
N GLU A 59 2.51 15.51 7.01
CA GLU A 59 2.79 14.96 8.33
C GLU A 59 2.01 13.65 8.50
N ILE A 60 2.70 12.58 8.90
CA ILE A 60 2.09 11.39 9.49
C ILE A 60 1.95 11.63 10.99
N SER A 61 0.73 11.55 11.50
CA SER A 61 0.43 11.51 12.94
C SER A 61 0.12 10.08 13.36
N ILE A 62 0.96 9.52 14.24
CA ILE A 62 0.82 8.18 14.79
C ILE A 62 0.38 8.31 16.25
N ARG A 63 -0.71 7.64 16.60
CA ARG A 63 -1.22 7.56 17.98
C ARG A 63 -1.59 6.13 18.34
N ASN A 64 -1.43 5.80 19.62
CA ASN A 64 -2.08 4.63 20.20
C ASN A 64 -3.51 5.06 20.61
N THR A 65 -4.52 4.30 20.25
CA THR A 65 -5.92 4.57 20.62
C THR A 65 -6.28 3.91 21.96
N SER A 66 -5.48 2.95 22.42
CA SER A 66 -5.64 2.28 23.72
C SER A 66 -5.07 3.11 24.88
N THR A 67 -4.08 3.97 24.62
CA THR A 67 -3.41 4.79 25.64
C THR A 67 -3.03 6.17 25.10
N ASP A 68 -2.90 7.17 25.96
CA ASP A 68 -2.51 8.54 25.59
C ASP A 68 -1.07 8.89 26.02
N ILE A 69 -0.27 7.88 26.38
CA ILE A 69 1.06 8.05 26.98
C ILE A 69 1.99 8.86 26.08
N CYS A 70 1.96 8.58 24.77
CA CYS A 70 2.76 9.27 23.78
C CYS A 70 2.09 9.34 22.41
N GLN A 71 2.51 10.33 21.62
CA GLN A 71 2.16 10.48 20.21
C GLN A 71 3.43 10.70 19.39
N CYS A 72 3.39 10.33 18.11
CA CYS A 72 4.50 10.55 17.20
C CYS A 72 4.02 11.33 15.97
N LYS A 73 4.80 12.35 15.57
CA LYS A 73 4.61 13.09 14.33
C LYS A 73 5.85 12.91 13.46
N VAL A 74 5.67 12.58 12.20
CA VAL A 74 6.74 12.46 11.21
C VAL A 74 6.40 13.32 10.00
N THR A 75 7.20 14.33 9.74
CA THR A 75 7.07 15.27 8.63
C THR A 75 7.99 14.85 7.50
N PHE A 76 7.40 14.71 6.31
CA PHE A 76 8.15 14.53 5.06
C PHE A 76 8.50 15.91 4.52
N ILE A 77 9.81 16.21 4.50
CA ILE A 77 10.31 17.53 4.17
C ILE A 77 10.27 17.69 2.65
N LYS A 78 9.48 18.65 2.19
CA LYS A 78 9.45 19.03 0.79
C LYS A 78 10.81 19.62 0.39
N ALA A 79 11.42 19.07 -0.66
CA ALA A 79 12.69 19.54 -1.19
C ALA A 79 12.53 20.99 -1.66
N LYS A 80 13.49 21.85 -1.28
CA LYS A 80 13.55 23.25 -1.73
C LYS A 80 14.68 23.42 -2.73
N TYR A 81 14.50 24.32 -3.69
CA TYR A 81 15.47 24.55 -4.77
C TYR A 81 16.91 24.87 -4.29
N TRP A 82 17.07 25.36 -3.06
CA TRP A 82 18.35 25.77 -2.48
C TRP A 82 18.89 24.84 -1.38
N ASN A 83 18.19 23.76 -1.02
CA ASN A 83 18.66 22.82 0.00
C ASN A 83 18.49 21.37 -0.45
N SER A 84 19.48 20.52 -0.17
CA SER A 84 19.48 19.10 -0.54
C SER A 84 18.62 18.23 0.39
N SER A 85 17.54 18.77 0.97
CA SER A 85 16.63 18.06 1.88
C SER A 85 15.76 17.01 1.16
N VAL A 86 16.29 16.50 0.04
CA VAL A 86 15.68 15.49 -0.79
C VAL A 86 15.51 14.23 0.04
N ASN A 87 14.25 13.79 0.09
CA ASN A 87 13.81 12.61 0.82
C ASN A 87 13.92 12.66 2.34
N GLU A 88 14.21 13.83 2.92
CA GLU A 88 14.35 13.94 4.36
C GLU A 88 13.01 13.76 5.09
N VAL A 89 13.11 13.12 6.25
CA VAL A 89 12.04 13.02 7.22
C VAL A 89 12.54 13.47 8.58
N GLU A 90 11.70 14.22 9.28
CA GLU A 90 11.93 14.64 10.67
C GLU A 90 10.72 14.23 11.49
N GLY A 91 10.94 13.70 12.68
CA GLY A 91 9.86 13.32 13.57
C GLY A 91 10.15 13.58 15.03
N THR A 92 9.09 13.61 15.81
CA THR A 92 9.16 13.76 17.26
C THR A 92 8.18 12.80 17.91
N ILE A 93 8.62 12.19 19.01
CA ILE A 93 7.76 11.45 19.93
C ILE A 93 7.59 12.33 21.15
N THR A 94 6.34 12.65 21.49
CA THR A 94 6.01 13.50 22.65
C THR A 94 5.17 12.73 23.66
N ASP A 95 5.31 13.08 24.93
CA ASP A 95 4.39 12.60 25.98
C ASP A 95 3.03 13.33 25.91
N HIS A 96 2.08 12.92 26.76
CA HIS A 96 0.78 13.56 26.92
C HIS A 96 0.84 15.06 27.27
N LYS A 97 1.98 15.56 27.77
CA LYS A 97 2.20 16.99 28.10
C LYS A 97 2.87 17.75 26.95
N GLY A 98 3.14 17.09 25.82
CA GLY A 98 3.83 17.67 24.67
C GLY A 98 5.35 17.77 24.83
N LYS A 99 5.94 17.20 25.88
CA LYS A 99 7.39 17.16 26.05
C LYS A 99 7.98 16.15 25.07
N VAL A 100 9.00 16.57 24.32
CA VAL A 100 9.74 15.69 23.41
C VAL A 100 10.50 14.63 24.21
N ILE A 101 10.20 13.36 23.94
CA ILE A 101 10.87 12.18 24.49
C ILE A 101 12.01 11.76 23.55
N HIS A 102 11.71 11.67 22.25
CA HIS A 102 12.67 11.28 21.21
C HIS A 102 12.48 12.10 19.94
N ARG A 103 13.58 12.26 19.20
CA ARG A 103 13.58 12.79 17.84
C ARG A 103 13.86 11.67 16.85
N LEU A 104 13.20 11.75 15.71
CA LEU A 104 13.43 10.87 14.56
C LEU A 104 13.98 11.72 13.42
N PHE A 105 14.93 11.19 12.67
CA PHE A 105 15.45 11.87 11.49
C PHE A 105 16.01 10.86 10.48
N GLY A 106 16.19 11.28 9.24
CA GLY A 106 16.83 10.48 8.21
C GLY A 106 16.21 10.73 6.85
N LYS A 107 16.27 9.73 5.98
CA LYS A 107 15.64 9.78 4.66
C LYS A 107 14.75 8.57 4.45
N TRP A 108 13.52 8.79 3.97
CA TRP A 108 12.51 7.74 3.85
C TRP A 108 12.91 6.61 2.89
N ASN A 109 13.85 6.87 1.97
CA ASN A 109 14.35 5.89 1.01
C ASN A 109 15.68 5.22 1.41
N GLU A 110 16.33 5.66 2.50
CA GLU A 110 17.65 5.15 2.91
C GLU A 110 17.62 4.56 4.33
N GLY A 111 17.19 5.34 5.31
CA GLY A 111 17.18 4.92 6.71
C GLY A 111 16.64 5.99 7.65
N VAL A 112 16.13 5.54 8.80
CA VAL A 112 15.56 6.39 9.86
C VAL A 112 16.28 6.08 11.18
N TYR A 113 16.58 7.14 11.92
CA TYR A 113 17.34 7.12 13.16
C TYR A 113 16.52 7.77 14.29
N CYS A 114 16.77 7.34 15.52
CA CYS A 114 16.11 7.83 16.73
C CYS A 114 17.15 8.32 17.75
N GLY A 115 16.91 9.47 18.36
CA GLY A 115 17.80 10.13 19.32
C GLY A 115 18.56 11.31 18.71
N ASP A 116 19.62 11.77 19.40
CA ASP A 116 20.43 12.91 18.97
C ASP A 116 21.82 12.44 18.48
N PRO A 117 22.34 12.96 17.36
CA PRO A 117 23.72 12.71 16.94
C PRO A 117 24.75 13.12 18.00
N PRO A 118 25.90 12.43 18.11
CA PRO A 118 26.31 11.25 17.34
C PRO A 118 25.77 9.92 17.89
N SER A 119 24.98 9.94 18.98
CA SER A 119 24.51 8.74 19.70
C SER A 119 23.18 8.20 19.18
N ALA A 120 22.72 8.66 18.02
CA ALA A 120 21.46 8.24 17.43
C ALA A 120 21.50 6.77 17.01
N THR A 121 20.41 6.05 17.27
CA THR A 121 20.25 4.63 16.92
C THR A 121 19.53 4.50 15.60
N CYS A 122 20.05 3.68 14.67
CA CYS A 122 19.32 3.34 13.44
C CYS A 122 18.15 2.40 13.78
N ILE A 123 16.92 2.84 13.51
CA ILE A 123 15.69 2.07 13.81
C ILE A 123 15.09 1.40 12.56
N TRP A 124 15.48 1.87 11.37
CA TRP A 124 15.10 1.27 10.10
C TRP A 124 16.11 1.61 9.01
N ARG A 125 16.34 0.68 8.09
CA ARG A 125 17.19 0.87 6.90
C ARG A 125 16.55 0.16 5.71
N ALA A 126 16.64 0.79 4.53
CA ALA A 126 16.19 0.17 3.29
C ALA A 126 17.01 -1.08 2.97
N ASN A 127 16.34 -2.11 2.46
CA ASN A 127 17.02 -3.29 1.92
C ASN A 127 17.77 -2.92 0.63
N ALA A 128 18.87 -3.62 0.37
CA ALA A 128 19.59 -3.47 -0.89
C ALA A 128 18.69 -3.88 -2.08
N MET A 129 18.77 -3.11 -3.17
CA MET A 129 18.07 -3.43 -4.41
C MET A 129 18.77 -4.60 -5.13
N PRO A 130 18.02 -5.49 -5.81
CA PRO A 130 18.60 -6.47 -6.72
C PRO A 130 19.46 -5.80 -7.79
N ALA A 131 20.57 -6.42 -8.23
CA ALA A 131 21.51 -5.80 -9.18
C ALA A 131 20.86 -5.44 -10.54
N ASP A 132 19.81 -6.14 -10.91
CA ASP A 132 19.05 -6.04 -12.16
C ASP A 132 17.72 -5.30 -11.99
N HIS A 133 17.49 -4.61 -10.86
CA HIS A 133 16.21 -3.98 -10.57
C HIS A 133 15.73 -3.02 -11.66
N GLU A 134 16.64 -2.32 -12.36
CA GLU A 134 16.30 -1.40 -13.45
C GLU A 134 15.67 -2.10 -14.65
N GLN A 135 16.04 -3.37 -14.90
CA GLN A 135 15.45 -4.19 -15.97
C GLN A 135 14.04 -4.66 -15.58
N TYR A 136 13.74 -4.76 -14.29
CA TYR A 136 12.48 -5.24 -13.74
C TYR A 136 11.73 -4.12 -13.00
N TYR A 137 11.44 -3.04 -13.73
CA TYR A 137 10.57 -1.93 -13.28
C TYR A 137 11.01 -1.19 -12.00
N GLY A 138 12.26 -1.33 -11.59
CA GLY A 138 12.78 -0.78 -10.33
C GLY A 138 12.27 -1.53 -9.10
N PHE A 139 11.88 -2.79 -9.23
CA PHE A 139 11.33 -3.57 -8.13
C PHE A 139 12.35 -3.90 -7.04
N THR A 140 11.89 -3.83 -5.79
CA THR A 140 12.57 -4.46 -4.66
C THR A 140 12.47 -5.98 -4.78
N LYS A 141 13.36 -6.72 -4.10
CA LYS A 141 13.25 -8.18 -4.02
C LYS A 141 11.85 -8.64 -3.55
N PHE A 142 11.32 -7.98 -2.51
CA PHE A 142 9.98 -8.25 -2.00
C PHE A 142 8.90 -8.05 -3.08
N ALA A 143 8.99 -6.98 -3.88
CA ALA A 143 8.02 -6.70 -4.94
C ALA A 143 8.08 -7.76 -6.07
N MET A 144 9.26 -8.27 -6.41
CA MET A 144 9.41 -9.36 -7.38
C MET A 144 8.73 -10.65 -6.91
N GLU A 145 8.78 -10.94 -5.61
CA GLU A 145 8.19 -12.16 -5.02
C GLU A 145 6.65 -12.09 -4.88
N LEU A 146 6.05 -10.89 -4.95
CA LEU A 146 4.60 -10.73 -4.69
C LEU A 146 3.72 -11.52 -5.66
N ASN A 147 4.08 -11.55 -6.95
CA ASN A 147 3.29 -12.19 -7.99
C ASN A 147 3.83 -13.57 -8.40
N GLU A 148 4.80 -14.13 -7.68
CA GLU A 148 5.27 -15.49 -7.92
C GLU A 148 4.13 -16.49 -7.65
N LEU A 149 3.92 -17.42 -8.59
CA LEU A 149 2.86 -18.43 -8.52
C LEU A 149 3.46 -19.83 -8.48
N ASP A 150 3.72 -20.31 -7.27
CA ASP A 150 4.12 -21.69 -7.04
C ASP A 150 2.95 -22.67 -7.31
N PRO A 151 3.19 -23.84 -7.95
CA PRO A 151 2.14 -24.83 -8.22
C PRO A 151 1.40 -25.33 -6.98
N SER A 152 2.07 -25.46 -5.84
CA SER A 152 1.43 -25.87 -4.58
C SER A 152 0.58 -24.74 -3.99
N LEU A 153 1.05 -23.49 -4.12
CA LEU A 153 0.28 -22.32 -3.71
C LEU A 153 -1.00 -22.19 -4.55
N LYS A 154 -0.93 -22.43 -5.86
CA LYS A 154 -2.08 -22.34 -6.78
C LYS A 154 -3.30 -23.15 -6.32
N LEU A 155 -3.09 -24.31 -5.70
CA LEU A 155 -4.15 -25.17 -5.18
C LEU A 155 -4.88 -24.59 -3.98
N LEU A 156 -4.31 -23.58 -3.33
CA LEU A 156 -4.81 -22.96 -2.09
C LEU A 156 -5.33 -21.52 -2.31
N LEU A 157 -5.33 -21.04 -3.55
CA LEU A 157 -5.77 -19.69 -3.89
C LEU A 157 -7.23 -19.70 -4.34
N PRO A 158 -8.02 -18.67 -3.98
CA PRO A 158 -9.30 -18.48 -4.62
C PRO A 158 -9.08 -18.14 -6.10
N PRO A 159 -10.02 -18.45 -7.01
CA PRO A 159 -9.89 -18.11 -8.42
C PRO A 159 -9.82 -16.60 -8.68
N THR A 160 -10.08 -15.77 -7.66
CA THR A 160 -9.97 -14.31 -7.70
C THR A 160 -8.59 -13.77 -7.27
N ASP A 161 -7.61 -14.62 -6.94
CA ASP A 161 -6.26 -14.16 -6.58
C ASP A 161 -5.55 -13.50 -7.78
N THR A 162 -4.89 -12.37 -7.53
CA THR A 162 -4.23 -11.58 -8.57
C THR A 162 -3.16 -12.36 -9.34
N ARG A 163 -2.52 -13.37 -8.73
CA ARG A 163 -1.53 -14.22 -9.42
C ARG A 163 -2.10 -15.01 -10.60
N LEU A 164 -3.42 -15.20 -10.59
CA LEU A 164 -4.17 -15.90 -11.64
C LEU A 164 -4.66 -14.96 -12.74
N ARG A 165 -4.41 -13.65 -12.63
CA ARG A 165 -4.85 -12.64 -13.58
C ARG A 165 -3.94 -12.67 -14.82
N LEU A 166 -4.50 -13.15 -15.94
CA LEU A 166 -3.71 -13.53 -17.12
C LEU A 166 -3.02 -12.36 -17.84
N ASP A 167 -3.63 -11.18 -17.89
CA ASP A 167 -3.01 -9.99 -18.50
C ASP A 167 -1.69 -9.61 -17.81
N GLN A 168 -1.67 -9.64 -16.47
CA GLN A 168 -0.46 -9.38 -15.68
C GLN A 168 0.62 -10.45 -15.89
N ARG A 169 0.24 -11.73 -15.91
CA ARG A 169 1.19 -12.83 -16.18
C ARG A 169 1.83 -12.72 -17.57
N LEU A 170 1.02 -12.43 -18.59
CA LEU A 170 1.51 -12.26 -19.95
C LEU A 170 2.49 -11.08 -20.06
N LEU A 171 2.22 -9.98 -19.33
CA LEU A 171 3.14 -8.84 -19.28
C LEU A 171 4.48 -9.21 -18.62
N GLU A 172 4.45 -9.95 -17.51
CA GLU A 172 5.67 -10.45 -16.84
C GLU A 172 6.49 -11.39 -17.73
N GLU A 173 5.84 -12.15 -18.61
CA GLU A 173 6.49 -13.02 -19.61
C GLU A 173 6.93 -12.27 -20.88
N GLY A 174 6.78 -10.94 -20.93
CA GLY A 174 7.17 -10.11 -22.08
C GLY A 174 6.20 -10.16 -23.28
N LYS A 175 5.03 -10.81 -23.13
CA LYS A 175 4.02 -10.96 -24.19
C LYS A 175 3.07 -9.76 -24.21
N VAL A 176 3.58 -8.59 -24.57
CA VAL A 176 2.90 -7.29 -24.46
C VAL A 176 1.56 -7.23 -25.23
N GLU A 177 1.53 -7.72 -26.47
CA GLU A 177 0.31 -7.68 -27.30
C GLU A 177 -0.81 -8.54 -26.69
N ALA A 178 -0.48 -9.79 -26.32
CA ALA A 178 -1.42 -10.71 -25.68
C ALA A 178 -1.90 -10.18 -24.31
N ALA A 179 -1.03 -9.51 -23.55
CA ALA A 179 -1.40 -8.87 -22.29
C ALA A 179 -2.44 -7.76 -22.49
N GLU A 180 -2.27 -6.91 -23.51
CA GLU A 180 -3.22 -5.83 -23.80
C GLU A 180 -4.58 -6.38 -24.27
N GLU A 181 -4.59 -7.40 -25.14
CA GLU A 181 -5.85 -8.07 -25.53
C GLU A 181 -6.60 -8.65 -24.32
N GLN A 182 -5.87 -9.33 -23.42
CA GLN A 182 -6.47 -9.92 -22.24
C GLN A 182 -6.96 -8.86 -21.26
N LYS A 183 -6.23 -7.76 -21.09
CA LYS A 183 -6.65 -6.62 -20.27
C LYS A 183 -7.98 -6.04 -20.77
N GLN A 184 -8.12 -5.83 -22.08
CA GLN A 184 -9.36 -5.33 -22.66
C GLN A 184 -10.55 -6.27 -22.40
N LYS A 185 -10.35 -7.60 -22.50
CA LYS A 185 -11.38 -8.60 -22.17
C LYS A 185 -11.80 -8.52 -20.71
N ILE A 186 -10.85 -8.46 -19.78
CA ILE A 186 -11.10 -8.39 -18.34
C ILE A 186 -11.89 -7.11 -17.98
N GLU A 187 -11.46 -5.96 -18.51
CA GLU A 187 -12.16 -4.69 -18.28
C GLU A 187 -13.57 -4.69 -18.87
N GLN A 188 -13.76 -5.31 -20.04
CA GLN A 188 -15.08 -5.44 -20.65
C GLN A 188 -16.01 -6.31 -19.80
N GLN A 189 -15.56 -7.48 -19.36
CA GLN A 189 -16.34 -8.33 -18.46
C GLN A 189 -16.69 -7.61 -17.15
N GLN A 190 -15.77 -6.79 -16.60
CA GLN A 190 -16.06 -5.98 -15.43
C GLN A 190 -17.15 -4.93 -15.69
N ARG A 191 -17.13 -4.26 -16.86
CA ARG A 191 -18.17 -3.31 -17.28
C ARG A 191 -19.52 -4.00 -17.43
N ASP A 192 -19.54 -5.17 -18.07
CA ASP A 192 -20.78 -5.94 -18.27
C ASP A 192 -21.38 -6.42 -16.93
N ARG A 193 -20.56 -6.96 -16.01
CA ARG A 193 -20.99 -7.32 -14.65
C ARG A 193 -21.58 -6.13 -13.90
N ARG A 194 -20.98 -4.93 -14.03
CA ARG A 194 -21.49 -3.71 -13.41
C ARG A 194 -22.85 -3.33 -13.98
N ARG A 195 -23.01 -3.33 -15.31
CA ARG A 195 -24.28 -3.03 -15.98
C ARG A 195 -25.39 -3.97 -15.49
N VAL A 196 -25.12 -5.27 -15.41
CA VAL A 196 -26.11 -6.25 -14.91
C VAL A 196 -26.53 -5.95 -13.47
N LEU A 197 -25.58 -5.59 -12.59
CA LEU A 197 -25.93 -5.20 -11.22
C LEU A 197 -26.80 -3.94 -11.18
N GLU A 198 -26.48 -2.92 -11.98
CA GLU A 198 -27.24 -1.68 -12.08
C GLU A 198 -28.66 -1.92 -12.62
N GLU A 199 -28.81 -2.70 -13.70
CA GLU A 199 -30.10 -3.07 -14.30
C GLU A 199 -31.00 -3.82 -13.32
N ASN A 200 -30.42 -4.67 -12.46
CA ASN A 200 -31.15 -5.43 -11.45
C ASN A 200 -31.29 -4.69 -10.10
N THR A 201 -30.84 -3.42 -10.01
CA THR A 201 -30.83 -2.64 -8.76
C THR A 201 -30.11 -3.38 -7.61
N MET A 202 -29.09 -4.17 -7.94
CA MET A 202 -28.26 -4.93 -7.00
C MET A 202 -26.97 -4.18 -6.70
N THR A 203 -26.44 -4.37 -5.49
CA THR A 203 -25.13 -3.83 -5.09
C THR A 203 -24.13 -4.96 -4.92
N HIS A 204 -22.91 -4.76 -5.41
CA HIS A 204 -21.83 -5.71 -5.18
C HIS A 204 -21.52 -5.80 -3.68
N GLN A 205 -21.48 -7.03 -3.17
CA GLN A 205 -21.08 -7.34 -1.80
C GLN A 205 -19.71 -8.02 -1.80
N PRO A 206 -18.65 -7.39 -1.26
CA PRO A 206 -17.35 -8.03 -1.13
C PRO A 206 -17.40 -9.27 -0.22
N THR A 207 -16.70 -10.33 -0.60
CA THR A 207 -16.78 -11.63 0.08
C THR A 207 -16.06 -11.68 1.43
N PHE A 208 -14.89 -11.04 1.53
CA PHE A 208 -13.98 -11.18 2.69
C PHE A 208 -13.90 -9.93 3.56
N PHE A 209 -14.64 -8.89 3.20
CA PHE A 209 -14.64 -7.60 3.89
C PHE A 209 -16.08 -7.11 4.03
N ARG A 210 -16.35 -6.41 5.13
CA ARG A 210 -17.62 -5.75 5.38
C ARG A 210 -17.38 -4.28 5.70
N LYS A 211 -18.37 -3.45 5.40
CA LYS A 211 -18.34 -2.03 5.77
C LYS A 211 -18.55 -1.88 7.28
N SER A 212 -17.73 -1.06 7.93
CA SER A 212 -17.86 -0.69 9.34
C SER A 212 -18.86 0.46 9.50
N LYS A 213 -19.10 0.88 10.75
CA LYS A 213 -19.94 2.06 11.05
C LYS A 213 -19.29 3.38 10.59
N ASP A 214 -17.97 3.41 10.50
CA ASP A 214 -17.19 4.60 10.13
C ASP A 214 -16.85 4.64 8.64
N ASP A 215 -17.63 3.93 7.83
CA ASP A 215 -17.48 3.82 6.37
C ASP A 215 -16.18 3.14 5.88
N THR A 216 -15.42 2.50 6.78
CA THR A 216 -14.18 1.77 6.47
C THR A 216 -14.42 0.29 6.20
N TRP A 217 -13.60 -0.35 5.36
CA TRP A 217 -13.65 -1.79 5.15
C TRP A 217 -12.84 -2.57 6.19
N VAL A 218 -13.46 -3.55 6.84
CA VAL A 218 -12.82 -4.43 7.82
C VAL A 218 -12.99 -5.89 7.43
N SER A 219 -12.00 -6.71 7.76
CA SER A 219 -12.07 -8.17 7.60
C SER A 219 -13.32 -8.72 8.30
N ASN A 220 -14.03 -9.63 7.64
CA ASN A 220 -15.06 -10.44 8.28
C ASN A 220 -14.49 -11.74 8.90
N ASN A 221 -13.17 -11.90 8.84
CA ASN A 221 -12.39 -13.03 9.36
C ASN A 221 -12.67 -14.38 8.70
N THR A 222 -13.30 -14.41 7.53
CA THR A 222 -13.64 -15.68 6.87
C THR A 222 -12.59 -16.17 5.88
N TYR A 223 -11.69 -15.31 5.39
CA TYR A 223 -10.75 -15.67 4.32
C TYR A 223 -9.86 -16.87 4.69
N TRP A 224 -9.23 -16.83 5.87
CA TRP A 224 -8.33 -17.89 6.30
C TRP A 224 -9.07 -19.18 6.70
N ASP A 225 -10.26 -19.04 7.26
CA ASP A 225 -11.13 -20.18 7.59
C ASP A 225 -11.59 -20.89 6.31
N LEU A 226 -11.99 -20.14 5.28
CA LEU A 226 -12.40 -20.69 3.97
C LEU A 226 -11.22 -21.23 3.14
N ARG A 227 -10.02 -20.71 3.37
CA ARG A 227 -8.79 -21.25 2.80
C ARG A 227 -8.37 -22.55 3.46
N SER A 228 -8.75 -22.76 4.72
CA SER A 228 -8.52 -24.04 5.38
C SER A 228 -9.31 -25.15 4.69
N ASP A 229 -8.79 -26.37 4.75
CA ASP A 229 -9.31 -27.58 4.11
C ASP A 229 -10.87 -27.60 4.04
N PRO A 230 -11.51 -27.44 2.85
CA PRO A 230 -10.99 -27.59 1.48
C PRO A 230 -10.88 -26.28 0.66
N GLY A 231 -10.00 -25.34 1.04
CA GLY A 231 -9.30 -24.44 0.10
C GLY A 231 -10.14 -23.72 -0.95
N PHE A 232 -11.24 -23.07 -0.54
CA PHE A 232 -12.23 -22.39 -1.39
C PHE A 232 -13.08 -23.27 -2.34
N ALA A 233 -12.94 -24.59 -2.32
CA ALA A 233 -13.68 -25.50 -3.21
C ALA A 233 -15.21 -25.42 -3.07
N HIS A 234 -15.70 -24.93 -1.93
CA HIS A 234 -17.13 -24.78 -1.64
C HIS A 234 -17.63 -23.34 -1.75
N LEU A 235 -16.75 -22.39 -2.08
CA LEU A 235 -17.11 -20.99 -2.21
C LEU A 235 -17.51 -20.70 -3.66
N ASP A 236 -18.74 -20.27 -3.87
CA ASP A 236 -19.15 -19.71 -5.15
C ASP A 236 -18.38 -18.40 -5.39
N CYS A 237 -17.37 -18.48 -6.25
CA CYS A 237 -16.49 -17.37 -6.56
C CYS A 237 -16.90 -16.76 -7.91
N PRO A 238 -17.02 -15.43 -8.00
CA PRO A 238 -17.34 -14.79 -9.26
C PRO A 238 -16.23 -15.04 -10.28
N VAL A 239 -16.63 -15.34 -11.53
CA VAL A 239 -15.70 -15.36 -12.66
C VAL A 239 -15.33 -13.92 -12.98
N LEU A 240 -14.07 -13.57 -12.76
CA LEU A 240 -13.55 -12.21 -12.96
C LEU A 240 -12.85 -12.01 -14.32
N TRP A 241 -12.41 -13.10 -14.94
CA TRP A 241 -11.71 -13.18 -16.23
C TRP A 241 -12.04 -14.47 -16.97
#